data_AF-L1PIL8-F1
#
_entry.id   AF-L1PIL8-F1
#
_cell.length_a   1.000
_cell.length_b   1.000
_cell.length_c   1.000
_cell.angle_alpha   90.00
_cell.angle_beta   90.00
_cell.angle_gamma   90.00
#
_symmetry.space_group_name_H-M   'P 1'
#
loop_
_entity.id
_entity.type
_entity.pdbx_description
1 polymer ?
#
loop_
_entity_poly.entity_id
_entity_poly.type
_entity_poly.pdbx_seq_one_letter_code
_entity_poly.pdbx_strand_id
1 'polypeptide(L)'
;MKNLIKIVFTLFAYLISNFLIGQEKISISPIDTYKMLNRIYIAHAPFAIYDVQLQEVNYPIYEEGDVPTKERLLLEKKLSFYQKDYDEYKSSCDKEKQKLEEKRSVSELIDKYLNSKEKKDIKKQYIVEAQNIIDKYRVKAYSESVVKLYKDGNIIDKEELGYYRSVFANLEFQEPYKSDRVQKYFNLLNKMKEIKSTEKGIVMSENTIKKEIFVIDTTGLYFKELNGTYEVFPEKYQIVYHKKSNTVPIEILPISVKESFFSNEDLVKIDKHMGSLVKNTETGQLYLLYPEDFLEKLKETSEIKQNPFIFVRQSALKLEKDKGKRYISELTKIEEKRILGMYPIQEIDEEPNYETSPYIKFTTIPTTEKFIMITDCCRGYGKIDEDLIIQNIKTKQLYLVSSFSLRNYQDLDNMTNESLGRGFLTMDVPKELTPQEKQSVQQYHSMLKIAYQKGLQLRNIQKKYLTRTGLFDPSRATATDKAIYNRILKELKATYSKMRDMTTNSSGTRDAIENSLSTEDAGALDVIAGWYYSYDI
;
A
#
# COMPACT_ATOMS: atom_id res chain seq x y z
N MET A 1 -27.51 -19.24 -31.31
CA MET A 1 -26.82 -18.56 -32.45
C MET A 1 -27.25 -17.10 -32.68
N LYS A 2 -28.54 -16.75 -32.83
CA LYS A 2 -28.95 -15.34 -33.10
C LYS A 2 -28.61 -14.33 -31.99
N ASN A 3 -28.50 -14.75 -30.73
CA ASN A 3 -28.08 -13.87 -29.61
C ASN A 3 -26.55 -13.73 -29.49
N LEU A 4 -25.77 -14.68 -29.99
CA LEU A 4 -24.30 -14.63 -29.96
C LEU A 4 -23.76 -13.57 -30.92
N ILE A 5 -24.37 -13.46 -32.10
CA ILE A 5 -24.02 -12.47 -33.13
C ILE A 5 -24.33 -11.04 -32.66
N LYS A 6 -25.36 -10.86 -31.81
CA LYS A 6 -25.67 -9.55 -31.22
C LYS A 6 -24.61 -9.09 -30.22
N ILE A 7 -24.06 -9.97 -29.38
CA ILE A 7 -23.07 -9.58 -28.35
C ILE A 7 -21.75 -9.14 -28.97
N VAL A 8 -21.26 -9.85 -29.99
CA VAL A 8 -20.01 -9.51 -30.71
C VAL A 8 -20.13 -8.19 -31.47
N PHE A 9 -21.28 -7.93 -32.12
CA PHE A 9 -21.51 -6.65 -32.82
C PHE A 9 -21.70 -5.46 -31.87
N THR A 10 -22.23 -5.68 -30.66
CA THR A 10 -22.48 -4.58 -29.71
C THR A 10 -21.19 -4.07 -29.10
N LEU A 11 -20.22 -4.94 -28.77
CA LEU A 11 -18.91 -4.53 -28.24
C LEU A 11 -18.06 -3.82 -29.31
N PHE A 12 -18.05 -4.32 -30.55
CA PHE A 12 -17.27 -3.74 -31.64
C PHE A 12 -17.81 -2.38 -32.11
N ALA A 13 -19.14 -2.22 -32.19
CA ALA A 13 -19.76 -0.93 -32.52
C ALA A 13 -19.58 0.11 -31.39
N TYR A 14 -19.57 -0.33 -30.13
CA TYR A 14 -19.36 0.53 -28.96
C TYR A 14 -17.90 0.99 -28.82
N LEU A 15 -16.95 0.11 -29.15
CA LEU A 15 -15.52 0.45 -29.26
C LEU A 15 -15.30 1.54 -30.33
N ILE A 16 -15.87 1.39 -31.53
CA ILE A 16 -15.75 2.38 -32.60
C ILE A 16 -16.41 3.71 -32.21
N SER A 17 -17.56 3.70 -31.52
CA SER A 17 -18.19 4.95 -31.06
C SER A 17 -17.38 5.66 -29.95
N ASN A 18 -16.74 4.92 -29.04
CA ASN A 18 -15.87 5.50 -28.01
C ASN A 18 -14.50 5.97 -28.55
N PHE A 19 -14.07 5.47 -29.70
CA PHE A 19 -12.93 6.01 -30.44
C PHE A 19 -13.27 7.34 -31.17
N LEU A 20 -14.55 7.63 -31.42
CA LEU A 20 -15.01 8.81 -32.17
C LEU A 20 -15.51 9.97 -31.29
N ILE A 21 -15.74 9.73 -30.00
CA ILE A 21 -16.05 10.79 -29.01
C ILE A 21 -14.72 11.37 -28.54
N GLY A 22 -14.56 12.69 -28.62
CA GLY A 22 -13.30 13.39 -28.32
C GLY A 22 -12.68 12.94 -27.00
N GLN A 23 -11.61 12.16 -27.09
CA GLN A 23 -10.89 11.65 -25.93
C GLN A 23 -10.11 12.81 -25.31
N GLU A 24 -10.28 13.00 -24.00
CA GLU A 24 -9.51 13.99 -23.25
C GLU A 24 -8.02 13.66 -23.39
N LYS A 25 -7.22 14.64 -23.79
CA LYS A 25 -5.77 14.50 -23.85
C LYS A 25 -5.15 15.06 -22.59
N ILE A 26 -4.27 14.28 -21.99
CA ILE A 26 -3.54 14.65 -20.77
C ILE A 26 -2.06 14.49 -21.01
N SER A 27 -1.27 15.37 -20.40
CA SER A 27 0.18 15.21 -20.35
C SER A 27 0.53 14.58 -19.01
N ILE A 28 1.23 13.44 -19.02
CA ILE A 28 1.74 12.78 -17.82
C ILE A 28 3.26 12.86 -17.85
N SER A 29 3.85 13.30 -16.74
CA SER A 29 5.30 13.32 -16.56
C SER A 29 5.69 12.45 -15.36
N PRO A 30 6.87 11.80 -15.39
CA PRO A 30 7.38 11.06 -14.24
C PRO A 30 7.47 11.92 -12.97
N ILE A 31 7.76 13.21 -13.14
CA ILE A 31 7.85 14.18 -12.04
C ILE A 31 6.50 14.35 -11.34
N ASP A 32 5.42 14.55 -12.10
CA ASP A 32 4.10 14.79 -11.50
C ASP A 32 3.52 13.51 -10.91
N THR A 33 3.79 12.36 -11.53
CA THR A 33 3.43 11.05 -10.97
C THR A 33 4.15 10.78 -9.65
N TYR A 34 5.45 11.07 -9.58
CA TYR A 34 6.24 10.89 -8.35
C TYR A 34 5.81 11.87 -7.24
N LYS A 35 5.59 13.15 -7.56
CA LYS A 35 5.02 14.14 -6.62
C LYS A 35 3.72 13.63 -6.01
N MET A 36 2.81 13.14 -6.85
CA MET A 36 1.52 12.62 -6.42
C MET A 36 1.71 11.40 -5.51
N LEU A 37 2.54 10.43 -5.91
CA LEU A 37 2.80 9.23 -5.12
C LEU A 37 3.41 9.56 -3.75
N ASN A 38 4.40 10.47 -3.66
CA ASN A 38 5.01 10.82 -2.38
C ASN A 38 4.04 11.52 -1.42
N ARG A 39 3.16 12.37 -1.93
CA ARG A 39 2.11 12.99 -1.10
C ARG A 39 1.12 11.97 -0.56
N ILE A 40 0.83 10.93 -1.32
CA ILE A 40 -0.16 9.92 -0.96
C ILE A 40 0.45 8.70 -0.25
N TYR A 41 1.76 8.48 -0.32
CA TYR A 41 2.45 7.49 0.52
C TYR A 41 2.19 7.75 2.02
N ILE A 42 1.99 9.02 2.39
CA ILE A 42 1.56 9.46 3.72
C ILE A 42 0.10 9.01 4.05
N ALA A 43 -0.69 8.65 3.03
CA ALA A 43 -2.12 8.31 3.12
C ALA A 43 -2.49 6.85 2.70
N HIS A 44 -1.52 5.94 2.52
CA HIS A 44 -1.70 4.48 2.36
C HIS A 44 -2.60 3.97 1.21
N ALA A 45 -2.83 4.74 0.14
CA ALA A 45 -3.63 4.25 -1.00
C ALA A 45 -2.78 3.42 -2.00
N PRO A 46 -3.21 2.22 -2.43
CA PRO A 46 -2.46 1.37 -3.34
C PRO A 46 -2.65 1.82 -4.79
N PHE A 47 -1.90 2.85 -5.19
CA PHE A 47 -1.83 3.26 -6.59
C PHE A 47 -0.93 2.31 -7.39
N ALA A 48 -1.39 1.88 -8.55
CA ALA A 48 -0.68 0.99 -9.45
C ALA A 48 -0.91 1.40 -10.91
N ILE A 49 0.06 1.06 -11.75
CA ILE A 49 0.01 1.23 -13.20
C ILE A 49 0.18 -0.17 -13.78
N TYR A 50 -0.72 -0.59 -14.66
CA TYR A 50 -0.63 -1.90 -15.30
C TYR A 50 -0.48 -1.73 -16.80
N ASP A 51 0.42 -2.51 -17.40
CA ASP A 51 0.47 -2.65 -18.86
C ASP A 51 -0.82 -3.31 -19.35
N VAL A 52 -1.41 -2.77 -20.41
CA VAL A 52 -2.62 -3.32 -21.01
C VAL A 52 -2.32 -3.74 -22.44
N GLN A 53 -2.66 -4.99 -22.76
CA GLN A 53 -2.50 -5.53 -24.11
C GLN A 53 -3.83 -6.05 -24.63
N LEU A 54 -4.13 -5.74 -25.89
CA LEU A 54 -5.23 -6.41 -26.59
C LEU A 54 -4.73 -7.77 -27.07
N GLN A 55 -5.35 -8.86 -26.59
CA GLN A 55 -4.98 -10.22 -26.96
C GLN A 55 -6.21 -11.02 -27.40
N GLU A 56 -6.09 -11.79 -28.48
CA GLU A 56 -7.10 -12.79 -28.85
C GLU A 56 -6.93 -14.04 -27.99
N VAL A 57 -7.97 -14.40 -27.24
CA VAL A 57 -7.98 -15.60 -26.38
C VAL A 57 -9.13 -16.54 -26.72
N ASN A 58 -8.97 -17.81 -26.34
CA ASN A 58 -10.07 -18.78 -26.33
C ASN A 58 -10.92 -18.55 -25.06
N TYR A 59 -11.95 -17.73 -25.21
CA TYR A 59 -12.84 -17.35 -24.13
C TYR A 59 -13.89 -18.45 -23.87
N PRO A 60 -14.12 -18.85 -22.62
CA PRO A 60 -15.09 -19.88 -22.28
C PRO A 60 -16.51 -19.45 -22.63
N ILE A 61 -17.31 -20.38 -23.13
CA ILE A 61 -18.75 -20.17 -23.27
C ILE A 61 -19.40 -20.61 -21.96
N TYR A 62 -20.28 -19.77 -21.41
CA TYR A 62 -21.05 -20.09 -20.21
C TYR A 62 -22.48 -20.48 -20.58
N GLU A 63 -22.95 -21.59 -20.05
CA GLU A 63 -24.24 -22.20 -20.36
C GLU A 63 -25.00 -22.56 -19.08
N GLU A 64 -26.31 -22.76 -19.19
CA GLU A 64 -27.10 -23.27 -18.07
C GLU A 64 -26.91 -24.78 -17.94
N GLY A 65 -26.44 -25.23 -16.79
CA GLY A 65 -26.16 -26.64 -16.48
C GLY A 65 -26.51 -27.00 -15.05
N ASP A 66 -26.30 -28.27 -14.71
CA ASP A 66 -26.55 -28.77 -13.36
C ASP A 66 -25.33 -28.52 -12.46
N VAL A 67 -25.50 -27.69 -11.43
CA VAL A 67 -24.47 -27.40 -10.42
C VAL A 67 -24.86 -28.01 -9.08
N PRO A 68 -23.90 -28.42 -8.22
CA PRO A 68 -24.21 -28.89 -6.88
C PRO A 68 -24.99 -27.85 -6.07
N THR A 69 -26.03 -28.27 -5.36
CA THR A 69 -26.79 -27.34 -4.50
C THR A 69 -25.92 -26.82 -3.35
N LYS A 70 -26.19 -25.61 -2.85
CA LYS A 70 -25.48 -25.07 -1.67
C LYS A 70 -25.54 -26.01 -0.46
N GLU A 71 -26.69 -26.66 -0.27
CA GLU A 71 -26.89 -27.66 0.79
C GLU A 71 -26.00 -28.89 0.60
N ARG A 72 -25.88 -29.40 -0.63
CA ARG A 72 -24.98 -30.50 -1.01
C ARG A 72 -23.52 -30.17 -0.69
N LEU A 73 -23.03 -29.01 -1.13
CA LEU A 73 -21.65 -28.58 -0.90
C LEU A 73 -21.33 -28.44 0.60
N LEU A 74 -22.29 -27.95 1.39
CA LEU A 74 -22.13 -27.84 2.84
C LEU A 74 -22.05 -29.21 3.51
N LEU A 75 -22.86 -30.18 3.08
CA LEU A 75 -22.81 -31.55 3.59
C LEU A 75 -21.50 -32.25 3.21
N GLU A 76 -21.02 -32.08 1.98
CA GLU A 76 -19.74 -32.63 1.51
C GLU A 76 -18.56 -32.09 2.34
N LYS A 77 -18.55 -30.78 2.63
CA LYS A 77 -17.55 -30.16 3.52
C LYS A 77 -17.63 -30.69 4.95
N LYS A 78 -18.83 -31.00 5.47
CA LYS A 78 -18.99 -31.61 6.79
C LYS A 78 -18.57 -33.09 6.80
N LEU A 79 -18.82 -33.82 5.71
CA LEU A 79 -18.41 -35.22 5.56
C LEU A 79 -16.89 -35.35 5.56
N SER A 80 -16.17 -34.49 4.82
CA SER A 80 -14.71 -34.53 4.76
C SER A 80 -14.05 -34.35 6.13
N PHE A 81 -14.66 -33.59 7.03
CA PHE A 81 -14.19 -33.42 8.41
C PHE A 81 -14.18 -34.74 9.21
N TYR A 82 -15.13 -35.66 8.94
CA TYR A 82 -15.24 -36.95 9.64
C TYR A 82 -14.67 -38.14 8.85
N GLN A 83 -14.14 -37.91 7.64
CA GLN A 83 -13.66 -38.96 6.73
C GLN A 83 -12.60 -39.85 7.38
N LYS A 84 -11.64 -39.24 8.08
CA LYS A 84 -10.54 -39.97 8.73
C LYS A 84 -11.04 -40.97 9.78
N ASP A 85 -11.98 -40.54 10.63
CA ASP A 85 -12.57 -41.41 11.66
C ASP A 85 -13.31 -42.60 11.03
N TYR A 86 -14.01 -42.36 9.90
CA TYR A 86 -14.69 -43.42 9.15
C TYR A 86 -13.71 -44.41 8.50
N ASP A 87 -12.64 -43.92 7.87
CA ASP A 87 -11.63 -44.76 7.23
C ASP A 87 -10.91 -45.66 8.24
N GLU A 88 -10.61 -45.15 9.45
CA GLU A 88 -10.03 -45.92 10.55
C GLU A 88 -11.00 -47.03 11.05
N TYR A 89 -12.28 -46.70 11.19
CA TYR A 89 -13.31 -47.67 11.54
C TYR A 89 -13.47 -48.76 10.46
N LYS A 90 -13.47 -48.38 9.18
CA LYS A 90 -13.54 -49.32 8.05
C LYS A 90 -12.32 -50.26 8.03
N SER A 91 -11.12 -49.72 8.21
CA SER A 91 -9.90 -50.52 8.32
C SER A 91 -9.96 -51.50 9.49
N SER A 92 -10.55 -51.09 10.61
CA SER A 92 -10.76 -51.96 11.76
C SER A 92 -11.76 -53.08 11.47
N CYS A 93 -12.84 -52.79 10.73
CA CYS A 93 -13.81 -53.79 10.30
C CYS A 93 -13.16 -54.84 9.38
N ASP A 94 -12.35 -54.39 8.43
CA ASP A 94 -11.68 -55.28 7.48
C ASP A 94 -10.67 -56.20 8.20
N LYS A 95 -9.94 -55.68 9.20
CA LYS A 95 -9.06 -56.49 10.06
C LYS A 95 -9.83 -57.53 10.85
N GLU A 96 -10.98 -57.19 11.44
CA GLU A 96 -11.79 -58.16 12.19
C GLU A 96 -12.42 -59.22 11.28
N LYS A 97 -12.79 -58.87 10.04
CA LYS A 97 -13.25 -59.85 9.04
C LYS A 97 -12.14 -60.83 8.67
N GLN A 98 -10.92 -60.33 8.40
CA GLN A 98 -9.78 -61.19 8.09
C GLN A 98 -9.47 -62.14 9.27
N LYS A 99 -9.47 -61.63 10.50
CA LYS A 99 -9.32 -62.48 11.70
C LYS A 99 -10.42 -63.54 11.80
N LEU A 100 -11.67 -63.19 11.47
CA LEU A 100 -12.78 -64.13 11.50
C LEU A 100 -12.62 -65.23 10.46
N GLU A 101 -12.21 -64.89 9.23
CA GLU A 101 -11.95 -65.85 8.16
C GLU A 101 -10.81 -66.81 8.54
N GLU A 102 -9.70 -66.29 9.08
CA GLU A 102 -8.62 -67.13 9.60
C GLU A 102 -9.10 -68.05 10.73
N LYS A 103 -9.92 -67.56 11.67
CA LYS A 103 -10.50 -68.42 12.71
C LYS A 103 -11.43 -69.49 12.13
N ARG A 104 -12.25 -69.16 11.14
CA ARG A 104 -13.19 -70.09 10.49
C ARG A 104 -12.47 -71.18 9.71
N SER A 105 -11.28 -70.91 9.15
CA SER A 105 -10.49 -71.92 8.43
C SER A 105 -10.05 -73.10 9.32
N VAL A 106 -10.04 -72.93 10.64
CA VAL A 106 -9.87 -74.03 11.60
C VAL A 106 -10.90 -75.14 11.38
N SER A 107 -12.15 -74.78 11.06
CA SER A 107 -13.21 -75.74 10.75
C SER A 107 -12.85 -76.59 9.52
N GLU A 108 -12.35 -75.95 8.47
CA GLU A 108 -11.94 -76.63 7.23
C GLU A 108 -10.73 -77.54 7.45
N LEU A 109 -9.76 -77.12 8.28
CA LEU A 109 -8.59 -77.92 8.64
C LEU A 109 -8.98 -79.16 9.45
N ILE A 110 -9.90 -79.02 10.41
CA ILE A 110 -10.45 -80.16 11.15
C ILE A 110 -11.22 -81.08 10.21
N ASP A 111 -12.00 -80.55 9.27
CA ASP A 111 -12.74 -81.34 8.29
C ASP A 111 -11.80 -82.15 7.39
N LYS A 112 -10.71 -81.53 6.89
CA LYS A 112 -9.65 -82.22 6.14
C LYS A 112 -9.01 -83.33 6.97
N TYR A 113 -8.76 -83.13 8.26
CA TYR A 113 -8.26 -84.20 9.14
C TYR A 113 -9.27 -85.35 9.31
N LEU A 114 -10.56 -85.06 9.47
CA LEU A 114 -11.56 -86.10 9.67
C LEU A 114 -11.82 -86.90 8.39
N ASN A 115 -11.90 -86.22 7.24
CA ASN A 115 -12.53 -86.76 6.04
C ASN A 115 -11.61 -86.95 4.82
N SER A 116 -10.39 -86.40 4.80
CA SER A 116 -9.47 -86.59 3.66
C SER A 116 -8.93 -88.03 3.56
N LYS A 117 -8.58 -88.45 2.33
CA LYS A 117 -7.94 -89.75 2.02
C LYS A 117 -6.40 -89.71 2.09
N GLU A 118 -5.83 -88.66 2.67
CA GLU A 118 -4.38 -88.44 2.69
C GLU A 118 -3.66 -89.32 3.72
N LYS A 119 -2.32 -89.39 3.60
CA LYS A 119 -1.48 -90.15 4.54
C LYS A 119 -1.56 -89.55 5.95
N LYS A 120 -1.43 -90.41 6.96
CA LYS A 120 -1.56 -90.05 8.39
C LYS A 120 -0.71 -88.83 8.80
N ASP A 121 0.52 -88.73 8.29
CA ASP A 121 1.43 -87.64 8.64
C ASP A 121 0.99 -86.29 8.05
N ILE A 122 0.42 -86.28 6.84
CA ILE A 122 -0.16 -85.07 6.22
C ILE A 122 -1.42 -84.64 6.97
N LYS A 123 -2.29 -85.60 7.33
CA LYS A 123 -3.49 -85.30 8.11
C LYS A 123 -3.15 -84.64 9.45
N LYS A 124 -2.11 -85.12 10.14
CA LYS A 124 -1.63 -84.50 11.40
C LYS A 124 -1.20 -83.05 11.21
N GLN A 125 -0.66 -82.65 10.06
CA GLN A 125 -0.27 -81.26 9.79
C GLN A 125 -1.46 -80.31 9.82
N TYR A 126 -2.63 -80.72 9.32
CA TYR A 126 -3.85 -79.89 9.41
C TYR A 126 -4.25 -79.56 10.84
N ILE A 127 -4.07 -80.50 11.78
CA ILE A 127 -4.36 -80.26 13.20
C ILE A 127 -3.31 -79.35 13.84
N VAL A 128 -2.05 -79.45 13.43
CA VAL A 128 -0.99 -78.53 13.86
C VAL A 128 -1.29 -77.11 13.36
N GLU A 129 -1.64 -76.95 12.09
CA GLU A 129 -2.02 -75.65 11.51
C GLU A 129 -3.27 -75.07 12.18
N ALA A 130 -4.28 -75.90 12.43
CA ALA A 130 -5.47 -75.51 13.17
C ALA A 130 -5.13 -75.02 14.59
N GLN A 131 -4.30 -75.76 15.33
CA GLN A 131 -3.87 -75.37 16.68
C GLN A 131 -3.07 -74.06 16.65
N ASN A 132 -2.20 -73.84 15.67
CA ASN A 132 -1.45 -72.59 15.54
C ASN A 132 -2.38 -71.38 15.37
N ILE A 133 -3.45 -71.50 14.60
CA ILE A 133 -4.46 -70.43 14.44
C ILE A 133 -5.21 -70.20 15.76
N ILE A 134 -5.61 -71.27 16.43
CA ILE A 134 -6.29 -71.21 17.73
C ILE A 134 -5.41 -70.48 18.77
N ASP A 135 -4.12 -70.80 18.81
CA ASP A 135 -3.16 -70.20 19.74
C ASP A 135 -2.88 -68.74 19.39
N LYS A 136 -2.70 -68.42 18.09
CA LYS A 136 -2.50 -67.06 17.59
C LYS A 136 -3.61 -66.11 18.04
N TYR A 137 -4.87 -66.58 18.03
CA TYR A 137 -6.03 -65.78 18.40
C TYR A 137 -6.58 -66.07 19.81
N ARG A 138 -5.96 -67.00 20.54
CA ARG A 138 -6.37 -67.50 21.85
C ARG A 138 -7.87 -67.80 21.93
N VAL A 139 -8.40 -68.50 20.93
CA VAL A 139 -9.85 -68.76 20.82
C VAL A 139 -10.32 -69.66 21.96
N LYS A 140 -11.41 -69.25 22.62
CA LYS A 140 -12.04 -69.99 23.72
C LYS A 140 -13.40 -70.50 23.26
N ALA A 141 -13.75 -71.74 23.61
CA ALA A 141 -15.05 -72.33 23.31
C ALA A 141 -15.78 -72.64 24.61
N TYR A 142 -16.88 -71.93 24.90
CA TYR A 142 -17.82 -72.02 26.05
C TYR A 142 -17.24 -72.22 27.48
N SER A 143 -15.93 -72.41 27.61
CA SER A 143 -15.11 -72.54 28.78
C SER A 143 -14.10 -71.39 28.79
N GLU A 144 -13.62 -70.98 29.95
CA GLU A 144 -12.65 -69.87 30.05
C GLU A 144 -11.25 -70.22 29.52
N SER A 145 -11.03 -71.46 29.09
CA SER A 145 -9.77 -71.98 28.57
C SER A 145 -9.67 -71.86 27.04
N VAL A 146 -8.45 -71.63 26.55
CA VAL A 146 -8.14 -71.67 25.11
C VAL A 146 -8.35 -73.11 24.61
N VAL A 147 -9.00 -73.25 23.45
CA VAL A 147 -9.25 -74.55 22.83
C VAL A 147 -7.93 -75.29 22.59
N LYS A 148 -7.90 -76.59 22.92
CA LYS A 148 -6.77 -77.47 22.63
C LYS A 148 -7.26 -78.66 21.84
N LEU A 149 -6.66 -78.88 20.67
CA LEU A 149 -6.87 -80.04 19.82
C LEU A 149 -5.99 -81.24 20.22
N TYR A 150 -5.22 -81.09 21.31
CA TYR A 150 -4.36 -82.13 21.88
C TYR A 150 -4.63 -82.33 23.37
N LYS A 151 -4.63 -83.59 23.79
CA LYS A 151 -4.72 -84.03 25.19
C LYS A 151 -3.64 -85.09 25.43
N ASP A 152 -2.78 -84.86 26.43
CA ASP A 152 -1.68 -85.77 26.80
C ASP A 152 -0.76 -86.15 25.62
N GLY A 153 -0.46 -85.18 24.75
CA GLY A 153 0.38 -85.37 23.57
C GLY A 153 -0.29 -86.06 22.37
N ASN A 154 -1.55 -86.49 22.52
CA ASN A 154 -2.35 -87.10 21.46
C ASN A 154 -3.41 -86.12 20.94
N ILE A 155 -3.77 -86.23 19.66
CA ILE A 155 -4.90 -85.47 19.10
C ILE A 155 -6.18 -85.94 19.81
N ILE A 156 -7.05 -85.01 20.17
CA ILE A 156 -8.36 -85.30 20.79
C ILE A 156 -9.23 -86.19 19.89
N ASP A 157 -10.27 -86.81 20.45
CA ASP A 157 -11.08 -87.75 19.70
C ASP A 157 -11.92 -87.08 18.60
N LYS A 158 -12.49 -87.92 17.71
CA LYS A 158 -13.24 -87.44 16.54
C LYS A 158 -14.52 -86.70 16.90
N GLU A 159 -15.14 -87.03 18.03
CA GLU A 159 -16.39 -86.40 18.47
C GLU A 159 -16.09 -84.98 18.98
N GLU A 160 -15.05 -84.82 19.79
CA GLU A 160 -14.57 -83.50 20.25
C GLU A 160 -14.08 -82.64 19.06
N LEU A 161 -13.38 -83.22 18.09
CA LEU A 161 -13.03 -82.51 16.84
C LEU A 161 -14.27 -82.08 16.05
N GLY A 162 -15.27 -82.95 15.94
CA GLY A 162 -16.55 -82.64 15.29
C GLY A 162 -17.28 -81.48 15.95
N TYR A 163 -17.25 -81.42 17.28
CA TYR A 163 -17.76 -80.28 18.05
C TYR A 163 -17.01 -78.98 17.72
N TYR A 164 -15.67 -78.97 17.82
CA TYR A 164 -14.90 -77.76 17.54
C TYR A 164 -15.02 -77.30 16.08
N ARG A 165 -15.10 -78.23 15.13
CA ARG A 165 -15.40 -77.90 13.72
C ARG A 165 -16.66 -77.05 13.59
N SER A 166 -17.75 -77.44 14.27
CA SER A 166 -19.01 -76.69 14.27
C SER A 166 -18.87 -75.32 14.94
N VAL A 167 -18.16 -75.26 16.08
CA VAL A 167 -17.89 -74.00 16.80
C VAL A 167 -17.15 -73.00 15.91
N PHE A 168 -16.09 -73.43 15.24
CA PHE A 168 -15.30 -72.56 14.37
C PHE A 168 -16.04 -72.15 13.09
N ALA A 169 -16.89 -73.02 12.52
CA ALA A 169 -17.72 -72.69 11.35
C ALA A 169 -18.74 -71.57 11.67
N ASN A 170 -19.29 -71.59 12.88
CA ASN A 170 -20.37 -70.72 13.31
C ASN A 170 -19.91 -69.47 14.08
N LEU A 171 -18.61 -69.14 14.09
CA LEU A 171 -18.13 -67.90 14.71
C LEU A 171 -18.79 -66.69 14.05
N GLU A 172 -19.33 -65.77 14.84
CA GLU A 172 -19.96 -64.54 14.37
C GLU A 172 -18.96 -63.39 14.23
N PHE A 173 -19.25 -62.48 13.30
CA PHE A 173 -18.48 -61.24 13.17
C PHE A 173 -18.75 -60.32 14.36
N GLN A 174 -17.67 -59.87 14.99
CA GLN A 174 -17.72 -58.89 16.08
C GLN A 174 -17.38 -57.52 15.49
N GLU A 175 -18.40 -56.68 15.32
CA GLU A 175 -18.22 -55.34 14.77
C GLU A 175 -17.35 -54.49 15.72
N PRO A 176 -16.30 -53.81 15.23
CA PRO A 176 -15.55 -52.85 16.03
C PRO A 176 -16.45 -51.73 16.58
N TYR A 177 -16.01 -51.12 17.69
CA TYR A 177 -16.74 -50.02 18.31
C TYR A 177 -16.96 -48.86 17.33
N LYS A 178 -18.22 -48.43 17.20
CA LYS A 178 -18.64 -47.29 16.38
C LYS A 178 -18.66 -46.03 17.24
N SER A 179 -17.72 -45.12 17.01
CA SER A 179 -17.68 -43.85 17.73
C SER A 179 -18.81 -42.91 17.30
N ASP A 180 -19.13 -41.93 18.15
CA ASP A 180 -20.10 -40.88 17.83
C ASP A 180 -19.75 -40.10 16.55
N ARG A 181 -18.45 -39.97 16.24
CA ARG A 181 -17.97 -39.29 15.02
C ARG A 181 -18.26 -40.12 13.76
N VAL A 182 -18.03 -41.43 13.83
CA VAL A 182 -18.40 -42.36 12.76
C VAL A 182 -19.92 -42.38 12.57
N GLN A 183 -20.69 -42.38 13.66
CA GLN A 183 -22.15 -42.29 13.57
C GLN A 183 -22.62 -40.97 12.92
N LYS A 184 -21.97 -39.84 13.25
CA LYS A 184 -22.23 -38.55 12.59
C LYS A 184 -21.92 -38.60 11.09
N TYR A 185 -20.82 -39.24 10.70
CA TYR A 185 -20.49 -39.45 9.29
C TYR A 185 -21.59 -40.24 8.55
N PHE A 186 -22.06 -41.36 9.11
CA PHE A 186 -23.18 -42.12 8.53
C PHE A 186 -24.47 -41.30 8.43
N ASN A 187 -24.80 -40.50 9.45
CA ASN A 187 -25.98 -39.65 9.43
C ASN A 187 -25.88 -38.57 8.33
N LEU A 188 -24.69 -37.98 8.14
CA LEU A 188 -24.45 -37.02 7.05
C LEU A 188 -24.54 -37.68 5.67
N LEU A 189 -24.03 -38.90 5.53
CA LEU A 189 -24.16 -39.71 4.30
C LEU A 189 -25.63 -39.98 3.96
N ASN A 190 -26.44 -40.33 4.96
CA ASN A 190 -27.87 -40.57 4.76
C ASN A 190 -28.60 -39.29 4.37
N LYS A 191 -28.35 -38.17 5.06
CA LYS A 191 -28.89 -36.85 4.66
C LYS A 191 -28.49 -36.47 3.24
N MET A 192 -27.26 -36.79 2.84
CA MET A 192 -26.77 -36.51 1.49
C MET A 192 -27.50 -37.31 0.39
N LYS A 193 -28.15 -38.44 0.73
CA LYS A 193 -29.00 -39.22 -0.18
C LYS A 193 -30.42 -38.64 -0.31
N GLU A 194 -30.88 -37.88 0.68
CA GLU A 194 -32.24 -37.35 0.77
C GLU A 194 -32.41 -35.98 0.12
N ILE A 195 -31.30 -35.23 -0.06
CA ILE A 195 -31.33 -33.90 -0.68
C ILE A 195 -31.16 -33.96 -2.20
N LYS A 196 -31.64 -32.92 -2.88
CA LYS A 196 -31.39 -32.72 -4.31
C LYS A 196 -29.89 -32.47 -4.53
N SER A 197 -29.25 -33.31 -5.35
CA SER A 197 -27.81 -33.23 -5.63
C SER A 197 -27.44 -31.97 -6.41
N THR A 198 -28.30 -31.56 -7.35
CA THR A 198 -28.02 -30.46 -8.27
C THR A 198 -29.19 -29.49 -8.46
N GLU A 199 -28.88 -28.27 -8.86
CA GLU A 199 -29.81 -27.25 -9.33
C GLU A 199 -29.32 -26.64 -10.64
N LYS A 200 -30.21 -25.92 -11.35
CA LYS A 200 -29.80 -25.22 -12.57
C LYS A 200 -28.99 -23.98 -12.21
N GLY A 201 -27.82 -23.83 -12.82
CA GLY A 201 -26.91 -22.72 -12.63
C GLY A 201 -25.99 -22.54 -13.83
N ILE A 202 -25.12 -21.54 -13.77
CA ILE A 202 -24.19 -21.25 -14.88
C ILE A 202 -22.95 -22.14 -14.75
N VAL A 203 -22.66 -22.90 -15.80
CA VAL A 203 -21.46 -23.75 -15.93
C VAL A 203 -20.63 -23.34 -17.14
N MET A 204 -19.35 -23.72 -17.13
CA MET A 204 -18.46 -23.54 -18.27
C MET A 204 -18.69 -24.67 -19.27
N SER A 205 -18.93 -24.31 -20.53
CA SER A 205 -19.01 -25.23 -21.66
C SER A 205 -17.63 -25.80 -22.01
N GLU A 206 -17.61 -26.95 -22.67
CA GLU A 206 -16.39 -27.48 -23.29
C GLU A 206 -15.95 -26.66 -24.51
N ASN A 207 -16.88 -25.89 -25.09
CA ASN A 207 -16.62 -25.02 -26.23
C ASN A 207 -16.07 -23.66 -25.79
N THR A 208 -15.22 -23.09 -26.63
CA THR A 208 -14.69 -21.73 -26.48
C THR A 208 -15.01 -20.90 -27.72
N ILE A 209 -14.96 -19.58 -27.55
CA ILE A 209 -15.05 -18.62 -28.66
C ILE A 209 -13.78 -17.76 -28.66
N LYS A 210 -13.24 -17.50 -29.86
CA LYS A 210 -12.16 -16.52 -30.01
C LYS A 210 -12.70 -15.13 -29.73
N LYS A 211 -12.10 -14.44 -28.76
CA LYS A 211 -12.49 -13.09 -28.35
C LYS A 211 -11.22 -12.26 -28.11
N GLU A 212 -11.17 -11.07 -28.68
CA GLU A 212 -10.17 -10.07 -28.29
C GLU A 212 -10.59 -9.44 -26.96
N ILE A 213 -9.68 -9.46 -25.99
CA ILE A 213 -9.89 -8.90 -24.66
C ILE A 213 -8.68 -8.03 -24.26
N PHE A 214 -8.92 -7.08 -23.36
CA PHE A 214 -7.85 -6.31 -22.73
C PHE A 214 -7.30 -7.10 -21.55
N VAL A 215 -6.04 -7.48 -21.63
CA VAL A 215 -5.31 -8.25 -20.63
C VAL A 215 -4.37 -7.32 -19.89
N ILE A 216 -4.25 -7.51 -18.57
CA ILE A 216 -3.24 -6.82 -17.76
C ILE A 216 -2.15 -7.76 -17.28
N ASP A 217 -0.93 -7.24 -17.25
CA ASP A 217 0.14 -7.81 -16.42
C ASP A 217 0.01 -7.24 -15.00
N THR A 218 -0.17 -8.11 -14.01
CA THR A 218 -0.29 -7.70 -12.60
C THR A 218 1.02 -7.29 -11.96
N THR A 219 2.14 -7.45 -12.65
CA THR A 219 3.43 -6.90 -12.25
C THR A 219 3.35 -5.38 -12.45
N GLY A 220 2.91 -4.67 -11.42
CA GLY A 220 2.72 -3.22 -11.47
C GLY A 220 3.96 -2.52 -12.03
N LEU A 221 3.76 -1.65 -13.02
CA LEU A 221 4.80 -0.91 -13.68
C LEU A 221 5.33 0.21 -12.80
N TYR A 222 6.57 0.58 -13.08
CA TYR A 222 7.20 1.70 -12.40
C TYR A 222 6.70 3.03 -12.98
N PHE A 223 6.43 4.03 -12.13
CA PHE A 223 5.80 5.29 -12.56
C PHE A 223 6.58 6.06 -13.63
N LYS A 224 7.90 5.84 -13.73
CA LYS A 224 8.75 6.49 -14.73
C LYS A 224 8.40 6.10 -16.17
N GLU A 225 7.68 4.99 -16.33
CA GLU A 225 7.20 4.54 -17.63
C GLU A 225 6.05 5.40 -18.17
N LEU A 226 5.35 6.15 -17.31
CA LEU A 226 4.37 7.14 -17.73
C LEU A 226 5.03 8.47 -18.06
N ASN A 227 5.48 8.60 -19.30
CA ASN A 227 5.95 9.87 -19.85
C ASN A 227 5.29 10.14 -21.21
N GLY A 228 4.77 11.34 -21.41
CA GLY A 228 4.23 11.80 -22.69
C GLY A 228 2.77 12.21 -22.64
N THR A 229 2.14 12.27 -23.81
CA THR A 229 0.72 12.63 -23.97
C THR A 229 -0.12 11.36 -24.08
N TYR A 230 -1.25 11.35 -23.38
CA TYR A 230 -2.16 10.21 -23.33
C TYR A 230 -3.58 10.63 -23.70
N GLU A 231 -4.25 9.76 -24.45
CA GLU A 231 -5.69 9.81 -24.67
C GLU A 231 -6.40 8.99 -23.58
N VAL A 232 -7.34 9.62 -22.88
CA VAL A 232 -8.09 9.00 -21.78
C VAL A 232 -9.38 8.39 -22.32
N PHE A 233 -9.60 7.12 -22.02
CA PHE A 233 -10.88 6.49 -22.33
C PHE A 233 -11.95 7.01 -21.36
N PRO A 234 -13.14 7.36 -21.85
CA PRO A 234 -14.18 7.98 -21.02
C PRO A 234 -14.81 7.02 -19.99
N GLU A 235 -14.73 5.71 -20.24
CA GLU A 235 -15.27 4.70 -19.33
C GLU A 235 -14.25 4.28 -18.27
N LYS A 236 -14.76 3.91 -17.10
CA LYS A 236 -13.99 3.26 -16.05
C LYS A 236 -13.96 1.76 -16.29
N TYR A 237 -12.84 1.15 -15.92
CA TYR A 237 -12.58 -0.28 -16.13
C TYR A 237 -12.41 -0.99 -14.81
N GLN A 238 -12.89 -2.22 -14.71
CA GLN A 238 -12.72 -3.10 -13.57
C GLN A 238 -11.81 -4.27 -13.92
N ILE A 239 -10.98 -4.68 -12.97
CA ILE A 239 -10.12 -5.87 -13.10
C ILE A 239 -10.96 -7.11 -12.80
N VAL A 240 -10.91 -8.09 -13.70
CA VAL A 240 -11.70 -9.33 -13.63
C VAL A 240 -10.77 -10.54 -13.57
N TYR A 241 -10.92 -11.30 -12.49
CA TYR A 241 -10.22 -12.56 -12.24
C TYR A 241 -11.15 -13.73 -12.54
N HIS A 242 -10.76 -14.57 -13.50
CA HIS A 242 -11.47 -15.79 -13.84
C HIS A 242 -11.05 -16.95 -12.92
N LYS A 243 -11.95 -17.46 -12.07
CA LYS A 243 -11.61 -18.47 -11.06
C LYS A 243 -11.52 -19.89 -11.59
N LYS A 244 -12.27 -20.20 -12.65
CA LYS A 244 -12.40 -21.56 -13.21
C LYS A 244 -11.82 -21.71 -14.62
N SER A 245 -11.32 -20.63 -15.21
CA SER A 245 -10.69 -20.65 -16.53
C SER A 245 -9.18 -20.57 -16.38
N ASN A 246 -8.47 -21.51 -16.99
CA ASN A 246 -7.01 -21.46 -17.09
C ASN A 246 -6.54 -20.81 -18.40
N THR A 247 -7.49 -20.47 -19.30
CA THR A 247 -7.19 -19.92 -20.64
C THR A 247 -7.42 -18.42 -20.71
N VAL A 248 -8.20 -17.85 -19.80
CA VAL A 248 -8.47 -16.42 -19.75
C VAL A 248 -7.53 -15.78 -18.73
N PRO A 249 -6.60 -14.92 -19.17
CA PRO A 249 -5.74 -14.17 -18.26
C PRO A 249 -6.57 -13.12 -17.50
N ILE A 250 -5.91 -12.35 -16.64
CA ILE A 250 -6.57 -11.27 -15.91
C ILE A 250 -6.95 -10.19 -16.91
N GLU A 251 -8.26 -9.97 -17.06
CA GLU A 251 -8.79 -9.02 -18.03
C GLU A 251 -9.31 -7.76 -17.36
N ILE A 252 -9.43 -6.69 -18.13
CA ILE A 252 -10.13 -5.48 -17.71
C ILE A 252 -11.36 -5.28 -18.58
N LEU A 253 -12.47 -4.93 -17.93
CA LEU A 253 -13.74 -4.70 -18.62
C LEU A 253 -14.31 -3.34 -18.26
N PRO A 254 -14.93 -2.65 -19.23
CA PRO A 254 -15.64 -1.43 -18.93
C PRO A 254 -16.86 -1.72 -18.05
N ILE A 255 -17.15 -0.81 -17.11
CA ILE A 255 -18.30 -0.94 -16.18
C ILE A 255 -19.66 -1.03 -16.89
N SER A 256 -19.73 -0.59 -18.14
CA SER A 256 -20.93 -0.64 -18.97
C SER A 256 -21.30 -2.07 -19.37
N VAL A 257 -20.33 -2.99 -19.36
CA VAL A 257 -20.53 -4.40 -19.72
C VAL A 257 -21.25 -5.12 -18.58
N LYS A 258 -22.51 -5.48 -18.84
CA LYS A 258 -23.35 -6.28 -17.92
C LYS A 258 -23.53 -7.67 -18.49
N GLU A 259 -22.73 -8.63 -18.02
CA GLU A 259 -22.94 -10.05 -18.32
C GLU A 259 -23.38 -10.79 -17.05
N SER A 260 -24.40 -11.64 -17.15
CA SER A 260 -25.00 -12.31 -15.99
C SER A 260 -23.99 -13.17 -15.22
N PHE A 261 -23.01 -13.77 -15.89
CA PHE A 261 -22.00 -14.57 -15.20
C PHE A 261 -21.00 -13.72 -14.40
N PHE A 262 -20.85 -12.41 -14.67
CA PHE A 262 -20.04 -11.53 -13.84
C PHE A 262 -20.63 -11.34 -12.44
N SER A 263 -21.94 -11.58 -12.27
CA SER A 263 -22.59 -11.62 -10.97
C SER A 263 -22.41 -12.95 -10.22
N ASN A 264 -21.78 -13.95 -10.84
CA ASN A 264 -21.53 -15.25 -10.23
C ASN A 264 -20.13 -15.29 -9.60
N GLU A 265 -20.08 -15.13 -8.28
CA GLU A 265 -18.83 -15.14 -7.50
C GLU A 265 -18.07 -16.47 -7.57
N ASP A 266 -18.69 -17.57 -7.98
CA ASP A 266 -18.00 -18.85 -8.17
C ASP A 266 -17.20 -18.89 -9.49
N LEU A 267 -17.54 -18.05 -10.46
CA LEU A 267 -16.94 -18.03 -11.80
C LEU A 267 -15.90 -16.92 -11.93
N VAL A 268 -16.21 -15.73 -11.43
CA VAL A 268 -15.31 -14.58 -11.48
C VAL A 268 -15.17 -13.91 -10.13
N LYS A 269 -14.08 -13.17 -9.95
CA LYS A 269 -13.92 -12.16 -8.91
C LYS A 269 -13.64 -10.85 -9.61
N ILE A 270 -14.41 -9.82 -9.31
CA ILE A 270 -14.19 -8.47 -9.83
C ILE A 270 -13.56 -7.64 -8.71
N ASP A 271 -12.52 -6.88 -9.04
CA ASP A 271 -11.94 -5.95 -8.07
C ASP A 271 -12.94 -4.83 -7.74
N LYS A 272 -12.91 -4.37 -6.50
CA LYS A 272 -13.85 -3.37 -5.99
C LYS A 272 -13.53 -1.98 -6.51
N HIS A 273 -12.25 -1.67 -6.75
CA HIS A 273 -11.91 -0.38 -7.32
C HIS A 273 -11.86 -0.45 -8.84
N MET A 274 -12.01 0.72 -9.44
CA MET A 274 -11.99 0.90 -10.88
C MET A 274 -10.68 1.55 -11.27
N GLY A 275 -10.29 1.47 -12.54
CA GLY A 275 -9.16 2.20 -13.10
C GLY A 275 -9.56 3.02 -14.32
N SER A 276 -8.69 3.97 -14.68
CA SER A 276 -8.81 4.75 -15.92
C SER A 276 -7.87 4.16 -16.96
N LEU A 277 -8.41 3.75 -18.10
CA LEU A 277 -7.60 3.29 -19.24
C LEU A 277 -7.08 4.49 -20.02
N VAL A 278 -5.77 4.51 -20.30
CA VAL A 278 -5.11 5.56 -21.06
C VAL A 278 -4.27 4.97 -22.18
N LYS A 279 -4.19 5.68 -23.31
CA LYS A 279 -3.37 5.30 -24.47
C LYS A 279 -2.30 6.34 -24.74
N ASN A 280 -1.04 5.94 -24.78
CA ASN A 280 0.04 6.83 -25.19
C ASN A 280 -0.16 7.22 -26.66
N THR A 281 -0.17 8.51 -26.97
CA THR A 281 -0.47 9.01 -28.32
C THR A 281 0.66 8.78 -29.32
N GLU A 282 1.89 8.59 -28.84
CA GLU A 282 3.08 8.39 -29.67
C GLU A 282 3.32 6.91 -29.95
N THR A 283 3.28 6.07 -28.90
CA THR A 283 3.57 4.63 -29.01
C THR A 283 2.33 3.77 -29.27
N GLY A 284 1.15 4.30 -28.95
CA GLY A 284 -0.10 3.53 -28.97
C GLY A 284 -0.27 2.56 -27.80
N GLN A 285 0.70 2.48 -26.88
CA GLN A 285 0.69 1.59 -25.72
C GLN A 285 -0.46 1.95 -24.77
N LEU A 286 -1.12 0.94 -24.20
CA LEU A 286 -2.24 1.11 -23.28
C LEU A 286 -1.80 0.84 -21.84
N TYR A 287 -2.32 1.64 -20.92
CA TYR A 287 -2.07 1.49 -19.48
C TYR A 287 -3.35 1.63 -18.69
N LEU A 288 -3.50 0.83 -17.64
CA LEU A 288 -4.53 1.03 -16.63
C LEU A 288 -3.94 1.80 -15.45
N LEU A 289 -4.44 3.01 -15.21
CA LEU A 289 -4.12 3.80 -14.01
C LEU A 289 -5.13 3.45 -12.91
N TYR A 290 -4.64 2.90 -11.80
CA TYR A 290 -5.48 2.30 -10.76
C TYR A 290 -5.13 2.82 -9.35
N PRO A 291 -6.11 3.08 -8.47
CA PRO A 291 -7.54 3.16 -8.73
C PRO A 291 -7.94 4.43 -9.52
N GLU A 292 -9.24 4.62 -9.75
CA GLU A 292 -9.80 5.64 -10.65
C GLU A 292 -9.40 7.07 -10.31
N ASP A 293 -9.20 7.35 -9.02
CA ASP A 293 -8.74 8.64 -8.48
C ASP A 293 -7.29 8.96 -8.86
N PHE A 294 -6.50 7.99 -9.34
CA PHE A 294 -5.10 8.21 -9.74
C PHE A 294 -5.03 9.38 -10.70
N LEU A 295 -5.86 9.34 -11.74
CA LEU A 295 -5.80 10.30 -12.82
C LEU A 295 -6.23 11.70 -12.38
N GLU A 296 -7.26 11.79 -11.55
CA GLU A 296 -7.72 13.06 -10.99
C GLU A 296 -6.64 13.70 -10.11
N LYS A 297 -6.05 12.93 -9.20
CA LYS A 297 -4.97 13.40 -8.31
C LYS A 297 -3.71 13.80 -9.08
N LEU A 298 -3.41 13.12 -10.18
CA LEU A 298 -2.32 13.49 -11.07
C LEU A 298 -2.58 14.88 -11.69
N LYS A 299 -3.79 15.12 -12.20
CA LYS A 299 -4.18 16.43 -12.76
C LYS A 299 -4.07 17.53 -11.71
N GLU A 300 -4.65 17.34 -10.53
CA GLU A 300 -4.54 18.30 -9.41
C GLU A 300 -3.08 18.62 -9.07
N THR A 301 -2.21 17.61 -9.08
CA THR A 301 -0.78 17.78 -8.77
C THR A 301 -0.06 18.62 -9.82
N SER A 302 -0.41 18.45 -11.10
CA SER A 302 0.21 19.17 -12.22
C SER A 302 -0.11 20.67 -12.23
N GLU A 303 -1.21 21.09 -11.61
CA GLU A 303 -1.64 22.49 -11.57
C GLU A 303 -0.98 23.33 -10.46
N ILE A 304 -0.22 22.68 -9.56
CA ILE A 304 0.38 23.35 -8.41
C ILE A 304 1.58 24.18 -8.85
N LYS A 305 1.40 25.51 -8.84
CA LYS A 305 2.47 26.47 -9.08
C LYS A 305 3.45 26.49 -7.91
N GLN A 306 4.72 26.27 -8.22
CA GLN A 306 5.82 26.36 -7.27
C GLN A 306 6.43 27.76 -7.33
N ASN A 307 6.65 28.37 -6.16
CA ASN A 307 7.33 29.65 -6.08
C ASN A 307 8.84 29.45 -6.28
N PRO A 308 9.47 30.21 -7.19
CA PRO A 308 10.92 30.20 -7.30
C PRO A 308 11.57 30.72 -6.02
N PHE A 309 12.74 30.20 -5.66
CA PHE A 309 13.57 30.68 -4.55
C PHE A 309 15.05 30.76 -4.94
N ILE A 310 15.85 31.47 -4.15
CA ILE A 310 17.31 31.53 -4.24
C ILE A 310 17.96 31.10 -2.93
N PHE A 311 19.23 30.69 -2.97
CA PHE A 311 20.02 30.45 -1.77
C PHE A 311 20.63 31.76 -1.23
N VAL A 312 20.51 31.97 0.08
CA VAL A 312 21.06 33.13 0.78
C VAL A 312 22.49 32.83 1.20
N ARG A 313 23.46 33.48 0.55
CA ARG A 313 24.90 33.21 0.76
C ARG A 313 25.35 33.38 2.21
N GLN A 314 24.86 34.39 2.93
CA GLN A 314 25.26 34.61 4.32
C GLN A 314 24.77 33.49 5.23
N SER A 315 23.53 33.02 5.04
CA SER A 315 22.97 31.88 5.77
C SER A 315 23.73 30.59 5.47
N ALA A 316 24.11 30.35 4.20
CA ALA A 316 24.95 29.21 3.82
C ALA A 316 26.33 29.24 4.48
N LEU A 317 26.98 30.41 4.56
CA LEU A 317 28.26 30.59 5.25
C LEU A 317 28.13 30.36 6.77
N LYS A 318 27.02 30.79 7.37
CA LYS A 318 26.72 30.57 8.78
C LYS A 318 26.51 29.08 9.08
N LEU A 319 25.78 28.37 8.20
CA LEU A 319 25.58 26.93 8.29
C LEU A 319 26.91 26.16 8.28
N GLU A 320 27.83 26.50 7.37
CA GLU A 320 29.16 25.91 7.36
C GLU A 320 29.97 26.23 8.64
N LYS A 321 29.82 27.43 9.20
CA LYS A 321 30.49 27.82 10.45
C LYS A 321 29.93 27.11 11.68
N ASP A 322 28.64 26.79 11.65
CA ASP A 322 27.93 26.12 12.73
C ASP A 322 28.04 24.60 12.69
N LYS A 323 28.69 24.03 11.67
CA LYS A 323 28.93 22.59 11.61
C LYS A 323 29.52 22.09 12.93
N GLY A 324 28.94 21.04 13.52
CA GLY A 324 29.33 20.52 14.83
C GLY A 324 28.71 21.22 16.04
N LYS A 325 27.94 22.31 15.89
CA LYS A 325 27.29 23.05 16.98
C LYS A 325 25.77 22.95 16.87
N ARG A 326 25.10 22.42 17.91
CA ARG A 326 23.62 22.24 18.05
C ARG A 326 22.96 21.51 16.85
N TYR A 327 22.24 20.43 17.12
CA TYR A 327 21.54 19.59 16.11
C TYR A 327 22.43 18.90 15.05
N ILE A 328 23.72 19.27 14.96
CA ILE A 328 24.73 18.78 14.00
C ILE A 328 25.96 18.22 14.76
N SER A 329 25.77 17.66 15.96
CA SER A 329 26.85 16.97 16.68
C SER A 329 26.80 15.47 16.36
N GLU A 330 27.98 14.84 16.21
CA GLU A 330 28.10 13.40 15.94
C GLU A 330 27.47 12.94 14.61
N LEU A 331 27.63 13.76 13.57
CA LEU A 331 27.32 13.37 12.20
C LEU A 331 28.55 12.73 11.54
N THR A 332 28.29 11.75 10.68
CA THR A 332 29.25 11.22 9.73
C THR A 332 29.61 12.28 8.67
N LYS A 333 30.71 12.07 7.95
CA LYS A 333 31.11 12.95 6.84
C LYS A 333 30.05 13.05 5.74
N ILE A 334 29.27 11.98 5.52
CA ILE A 334 28.19 11.95 4.53
C ILE A 334 27.02 12.81 5.00
N GLU A 335 26.58 12.63 6.25
CA GLU A 335 25.50 13.44 6.83
C GLU A 335 25.89 14.93 6.86
N GLU A 336 27.13 15.27 7.22
CA GLU A 336 27.62 16.65 7.16
C GLU A 336 27.55 17.21 5.73
N LYS A 337 27.98 16.45 4.71
CA LYS A 337 27.86 16.89 3.31
C LYS A 337 26.39 17.13 2.92
N ARG A 338 25.48 16.23 3.27
CA ARG A 338 24.04 16.37 2.97
C ARG A 338 23.43 17.62 3.60
N ILE A 339 23.90 18.04 4.77
CA ILE A 339 23.45 19.29 5.40
C ILE A 339 24.03 20.52 4.72
N LEU A 340 25.28 20.48 4.27
CA LEU A 340 25.99 21.67 3.78
C LEU A 340 25.82 21.94 2.28
N GLY A 341 25.08 21.09 1.56
CA GLY A 341 24.96 21.19 0.13
C GLY A 341 23.89 20.29 -0.47
N MET A 342 24.05 20.01 -1.76
CA MET A 342 23.11 19.21 -2.54
C MET A 342 23.84 18.31 -3.54
N TYR A 343 23.13 17.27 -3.99
CA TYR A 343 23.61 16.29 -4.96
C TYR A 343 22.81 16.41 -6.25
N PRO A 344 23.42 16.63 -7.41
CA PRO A 344 22.73 16.56 -8.69
C PRO A 344 22.20 15.14 -8.93
N ILE A 345 20.96 15.03 -9.40
CA ILE A 345 20.33 13.77 -9.80
C ILE A 345 19.77 13.89 -11.21
N GLN A 346 19.82 12.84 -12.01
CA GLN A 346 19.28 12.77 -13.37
C GLN A 346 17.78 12.44 -13.35
N GLU A 347 17.38 11.50 -12.49
CA GLU A 347 15.98 11.06 -12.36
C GLU A 347 15.43 11.43 -10.97
N ILE A 348 14.12 11.68 -10.89
CA ILE A 348 13.46 12.11 -9.64
C ILE A 348 13.50 11.03 -8.54
N ASP A 349 13.77 9.80 -8.93
CA ASP A 349 13.85 8.62 -8.08
C ASP A 349 15.25 8.01 -8.07
N GLU A 350 16.26 8.76 -8.48
CA GLU A 350 17.64 8.39 -8.30
C GLU A 350 18.06 8.60 -6.83
N GLU A 351 18.75 7.61 -6.26
CA GLU A 351 19.47 7.78 -5.00
C GLU A 351 20.95 8.01 -5.31
N PRO A 352 21.53 9.18 -4.95
CA PRO A 352 22.93 9.45 -5.24
C PRO A 352 23.82 8.56 -4.39
N ASN A 353 24.90 8.05 -4.99
CA ASN A 353 25.98 7.46 -4.21
C ASN A 353 26.70 8.58 -3.43
N TYR A 354 26.39 8.73 -2.15
CA TYR A 354 26.85 9.87 -1.34
C TYR A 354 28.38 10.00 -1.20
N GLU A 355 29.13 8.94 -1.47
CA GLU A 355 30.60 8.93 -1.40
C GLU A 355 31.24 9.47 -2.68
N THR A 356 30.68 9.10 -3.84
CA THR A 356 31.31 9.29 -5.15
C THR A 356 30.59 10.28 -6.06
N SER A 357 29.31 10.56 -5.80
CA SER A 357 28.51 11.44 -6.64
C SER A 357 29.00 12.90 -6.57
N PRO A 358 28.83 13.67 -7.66
CA PRO A 358 29.10 15.10 -7.64
C PRO A 358 28.35 15.79 -6.49
N TYR A 359 29.02 16.76 -5.86
CA TYR A 359 28.50 17.45 -4.68
C TYR A 359 28.71 18.95 -4.82
N ILE A 360 27.65 19.73 -4.54
CA ILE A 360 27.67 21.19 -4.62
C ILE A 360 27.37 21.76 -3.24
N LYS A 361 28.29 22.57 -2.72
CA LYS A 361 28.08 23.30 -1.46
C LYS A 361 27.16 24.49 -1.67
N PHE A 362 26.29 24.77 -0.70
CA PHE A 362 25.42 25.95 -0.77
C PHE A 362 26.19 27.27 -0.93
N THR A 363 27.37 27.37 -0.31
CA THR A 363 28.25 28.55 -0.38
C THR A 363 28.83 28.82 -1.77
N THR A 364 28.78 27.84 -2.67
CA THR A 364 29.30 27.94 -4.05
C THR A 364 28.24 28.31 -5.07
N ILE A 365 26.96 28.30 -4.68
CA ILE A 365 25.85 28.62 -5.57
C ILE A 365 25.83 30.12 -5.84
N PRO A 366 25.79 30.56 -7.11
CA PRO A 366 25.59 31.96 -7.45
C PRO A 366 24.24 32.45 -6.91
N THR A 367 24.21 33.65 -6.30
CA THR A 367 22.99 34.23 -5.70
C THR A 367 21.92 34.60 -6.74
N THR A 368 22.23 34.47 -8.03
CA THR A 368 21.31 34.70 -9.15
C THR A 368 20.63 33.42 -9.62
N GLU A 369 21.10 32.24 -9.20
CA GLU A 369 20.49 30.96 -9.56
C GLU A 369 19.16 30.77 -8.82
N LYS A 370 18.12 30.45 -9.59
CA LYS A 370 16.75 30.28 -9.08
C LYS A 370 16.35 28.81 -9.15
N PHE A 371 15.67 28.37 -8.12
CA PHE A 371 15.22 26.98 -7.95
C PHE A 371 13.73 26.94 -7.68
N ILE A 372 13.09 25.80 -7.95
CA ILE A 372 11.75 25.47 -7.47
C ILE A 372 11.81 24.18 -6.66
N MET A 373 10.95 24.09 -5.64
CA MET A 373 10.77 22.85 -4.89
C MET A 373 9.88 21.93 -5.73
N ILE A 374 10.32 20.69 -5.96
CA ILE A 374 9.58 19.71 -6.75
C ILE A 374 8.71 18.87 -5.83
N THR A 375 9.29 18.24 -4.81
CA THR A 375 8.57 17.40 -3.84
C THR A 375 9.39 17.11 -2.59
N ASP A 376 8.72 16.71 -1.51
CA ASP A 376 9.32 15.96 -0.42
C ASP A 376 9.76 14.57 -0.89
N CYS A 377 10.82 14.03 -0.28
CA CYS A 377 11.39 12.73 -0.57
C CYS A 377 11.77 12.02 0.75
N CYS A 378 11.07 10.92 1.07
CA CYS A 378 11.29 10.17 2.32
C CYS A 378 12.55 9.28 2.30
N ARG A 379 13.57 9.63 1.50
CA ARG A 379 14.78 8.82 1.28
C ARG A 379 15.96 9.31 2.12
N GLY A 380 15.72 9.39 3.42
CA GLY A 380 16.75 9.72 4.38
C GLY A 380 17.97 8.81 4.37
N TYR A 381 19.07 9.32 4.89
CA TYR A 381 20.29 8.57 5.18
C TYR A 381 20.81 8.94 6.58
N GLY A 382 20.98 7.92 7.42
CA GLY A 382 21.44 8.07 8.79
C GLY A 382 20.49 8.92 9.65
N LYS A 383 21.04 9.87 10.40
CA LYS A 383 20.33 10.82 11.27
C LYS A 383 19.60 11.92 10.49
N ILE A 384 19.72 11.96 9.17
CA ILE A 384 19.01 12.90 8.29
C ILE A 384 18.03 12.07 7.47
N ASP A 385 16.84 11.89 8.02
CA ASP A 385 15.81 10.96 7.57
C ASP A 385 14.91 11.51 6.44
N GLU A 386 15.06 12.79 6.10
CA GLU A 386 14.23 13.45 5.09
C GLU A 386 15.04 14.28 4.09
N ASP A 387 14.65 14.15 2.82
CA ASP A 387 15.16 14.93 1.70
C ASP A 387 14.04 15.67 0.99
N LEU A 388 14.46 16.62 0.17
CA LEU A 388 13.66 17.38 -0.78
C LEU A 388 14.32 17.24 -2.15
N ILE A 389 13.48 17.28 -3.18
CA ILE A 389 13.96 17.42 -4.56
C ILE A 389 13.67 18.83 -5.01
N ILE A 390 14.70 19.50 -5.53
CA ILE A 390 14.61 20.85 -6.08
C ILE A 390 15.11 20.84 -7.53
N GLN A 391 14.65 21.79 -8.33
CA GLN A 391 15.08 21.93 -9.73
C GLN A 391 15.61 23.33 -9.97
N ASN A 392 16.77 23.45 -10.61
CA ASN A 392 17.22 24.72 -11.15
C ASN A 392 16.33 25.14 -12.34
N ILE A 393 15.79 26.35 -12.30
CA ILE A 393 14.82 26.82 -13.29
C ILE A 393 15.44 26.95 -14.69
N LYS A 394 16.69 27.39 -14.76
CA LYS A 394 17.41 27.68 -16.00
C LYS A 394 17.93 26.40 -16.65
N THR A 395 18.64 25.57 -15.89
CA THR A 395 19.28 24.36 -16.42
C THR A 395 18.38 23.14 -16.43
N LYS A 396 17.24 23.19 -15.71
CA LYS A 396 16.33 22.05 -15.47
C LYS A 396 16.96 20.88 -14.70
N GLN A 397 18.19 21.02 -14.22
CA GLN A 397 18.88 20.04 -13.39
C GLN A 397 18.14 19.83 -12.07
N LEU A 398 17.87 18.56 -11.74
CA LEU A 398 17.33 18.16 -10.45
C LEU A 398 18.45 17.99 -9.42
N TYR A 399 18.12 18.26 -8.17
CA TYR A 399 19.02 18.07 -7.03
C TYR A 399 18.27 17.46 -5.85
N LEU A 400 18.94 16.53 -5.17
CA LEU A 400 18.55 16.03 -3.86
C LEU A 400 19.22 16.88 -2.77
N VAL A 401 18.42 17.35 -1.82
CA VAL A 401 18.86 18.22 -0.74
C VAL A 401 18.18 17.84 0.56
N SER A 402 18.89 17.93 1.69
CA SER A 402 18.30 17.62 2.99
C SER A 402 17.15 18.57 3.35
N SER A 403 16.03 18.02 3.82
CA SER A 403 14.92 18.82 4.36
C SER A 403 15.38 19.65 5.56
N PHE A 404 16.28 19.10 6.38
CA PHE A 404 16.82 19.73 7.56
C PHE A 404 17.44 21.09 7.26
N SER A 405 18.28 21.17 6.22
CA SER A 405 18.98 22.41 5.87
C SER A 405 18.03 23.53 5.45
N LEU A 406 16.94 23.17 4.79
CA LEU A 406 15.98 24.14 4.24
C LEU A 406 14.88 24.51 5.23
N ARG A 407 14.47 23.58 6.10
CA ARG A 407 13.32 23.75 7.00
C ARG A 407 13.70 23.91 8.47
N ASN A 408 14.70 23.17 8.94
CA ASN A 408 14.97 23.02 10.37
C ASN A 408 16.19 23.81 10.86
N TYR A 409 17.09 24.20 9.95
CA TYR A 409 18.24 25.04 10.29
C TYR A 409 17.82 26.51 10.50
N GLN A 410 17.29 26.82 11.68
CA GLN A 410 16.88 28.18 12.06
C GLN A 410 17.25 28.50 13.52
N ASP A 411 17.83 29.68 13.73
CA ASP A 411 18.03 30.29 15.06
C ASP A 411 16.87 31.26 15.30
N LEU A 412 15.69 30.72 15.61
CA LEU A 412 14.42 31.46 15.75
C LEU A 412 14.56 32.71 16.65
N ASP A 413 15.38 32.61 17.71
CA ASP A 413 15.60 33.71 18.67
C ASP A 413 16.38 34.89 18.08
N ASN A 414 17.09 34.70 16.96
CA ASN A 414 18.00 35.71 16.39
C ASN A 414 17.82 35.94 14.89
N MET A 415 16.71 35.51 14.29
CA MET A 415 16.46 35.61 12.84
C MET A 415 16.46 37.03 12.30
N THR A 416 16.24 38.03 13.16
CA THR A 416 16.32 39.46 12.83
C THR A 416 17.75 39.97 12.58
N ASN A 417 18.77 39.09 12.53
CA ASN A 417 20.13 39.44 12.12
C ASN A 417 20.50 38.70 10.82
N GLU A 418 19.75 38.93 9.75
CA GLU A 418 19.95 38.30 8.44
C GLU A 418 21.32 38.63 7.86
N SER A 419 21.80 39.85 8.07
CA SER A 419 23.16 40.28 7.69
C SER A 419 24.28 39.42 8.28
N LEU A 420 24.02 38.74 9.40
CA LEU A 420 24.94 37.78 10.04
C LEU A 420 24.65 36.31 9.65
N GLY A 421 23.77 36.08 8.68
CA GLY A 421 23.37 34.76 8.20
C GLY A 421 22.43 34.00 9.13
N ARG A 422 21.69 34.69 10.00
CA ARG A 422 20.74 34.07 10.95
C ARG A 422 19.32 33.91 10.41
N GLY A 423 19.06 34.39 9.20
CA GLY A 423 17.79 34.18 8.50
C GLY A 423 17.69 32.79 7.87
N PHE A 424 16.67 32.60 7.05
CA PHE A 424 16.48 31.36 6.29
C PHE A 424 17.63 31.08 5.32
N LEU A 425 17.88 29.81 5.02
CA LEU A 425 18.87 29.39 4.02
C LEU A 425 18.43 29.76 2.60
N THR A 426 17.12 29.87 2.37
CA THR A 426 16.53 30.25 1.09
C THR A 426 15.61 31.45 1.24
N MET A 427 15.38 32.14 0.14
CA MET A 427 14.45 33.27 0.05
C MET A 427 13.63 33.12 -1.23
N ASP A 428 12.31 33.24 -1.11
CA ASP A 428 11.41 33.23 -2.25
C ASP A 428 11.73 34.40 -3.19
N VAL A 429 11.67 34.13 -4.49
CA VAL A 429 11.75 35.16 -5.53
C VAL A 429 10.33 35.69 -5.71
N PRO A 430 10.09 36.96 -5.37
CA PRO A 430 8.76 37.54 -5.53
C PRO A 430 8.33 37.50 -6.99
N LYS A 431 7.01 37.44 -7.22
CA LYS A 431 6.43 37.69 -8.53
C LYS A 431 6.93 39.04 -9.07
N GLU A 432 7.02 39.17 -10.39
CA GLU A 432 7.34 40.48 -10.95
C GLU A 432 6.23 41.48 -10.60
N LEU A 433 6.63 42.54 -9.89
CA LEU A 433 5.72 43.57 -9.44
C LEU A 433 5.32 44.49 -10.62
N THR A 434 4.02 44.81 -10.69
CA THR A 434 3.51 45.88 -11.55
C THR A 434 4.16 47.22 -11.19
N PRO A 435 4.17 48.22 -12.10
CA PRO A 435 4.73 49.54 -11.79
C PRO A 435 4.14 50.18 -10.52
N GLN A 436 2.84 49.98 -10.28
CA GLN A 436 2.15 50.46 -9.09
C GLN A 436 2.63 49.74 -7.82
N GLU A 437 2.71 48.40 -7.85
CA GLU A 437 3.26 47.62 -6.73
C GLU A 437 4.71 48.01 -6.43
N LYS A 438 5.55 48.20 -7.48
CA LYS A 438 6.95 48.66 -7.32
C LYS A 438 7.02 50.00 -6.58
N GLN A 439 6.17 50.95 -6.96
CA GLN A 439 6.12 52.27 -6.32
C GLN A 439 5.66 52.16 -4.86
N SER A 440 4.60 51.38 -4.59
CA SER A 440 4.08 51.16 -3.23
C SER A 440 5.11 50.49 -2.33
N VAL A 441 5.82 49.46 -2.83
CA VAL A 441 6.91 48.79 -2.10
C VAL A 441 8.04 49.76 -1.78
N GLN A 442 8.51 50.53 -2.77
CA GLN A 442 9.57 51.53 -2.55
C GLN A 442 9.17 52.59 -1.53
N GLN A 443 7.93 53.09 -1.62
CA GLN A 443 7.40 54.07 -0.68
C GLN A 443 7.32 53.49 0.73
N TYR A 444 6.84 52.24 0.88
CA TYR A 444 6.75 51.57 2.18
C TYR A 444 8.13 51.37 2.82
N HIS A 445 9.11 50.85 2.07
CA HIS A 445 10.49 50.65 2.53
C HIS A 445 11.17 51.97 2.94
N SER A 446 10.93 53.04 2.19
CA SER A 446 11.43 54.37 2.55
C SER A 446 10.85 54.86 3.89
N MET A 447 9.54 54.71 4.07
CA MET A 447 8.86 55.07 5.32
C MET A 447 9.34 54.21 6.50
N LEU A 448 9.51 52.90 6.28
CA LEU A 448 10.04 51.97 7.28
C LEU A 448 11.42 52.41 7.77
N LYS A 449 12.34 52.71 6.86
CA LYS A 449 13.68 53.19 7.19
C LYS A 449 13.64 54.49 8.01
N ILE A 450 12.78 55.44 7.62
CA ILE A 450 12.61 56.70 8.33
C ILE A 450 12.05 56.46 9.74
N ALA A 451 11.01 55.64 9.87
CA ALA A 451 10.36 55.33 11.13
C ALA A 451 11.32 54.60 12.08
N TYR A 452 12.12 53.65 11.57
CA TYR A 452 13.13 52.95 12.34
C TYR A 452 14.19 53.91 12.91
N GLN A 453 14.73 54.81 12.07
CA GLN A 453 15.70 55.81 12.52
C GLN A 453 15.13 56.75 13.59
N LYS A 454 13.86 57.16 13.47
CA LYS A 454 13.17 57.94 14.50
C LYS A 454 13.02 57.15 15.80
N GLY A 455 12.68 55.86 15.73
CA GLY A 455 12.63 54.96 16.88
C GLY A 455 13.97 54.86 17.60
N LEU A 456 15.08 54.79 16.85
CA LEU A 456 16.44 54.84 17.42
C LEU A 456 16.74 56.17 18.12
N GLN A 457 16.33 57.30 17.54
CA GLN A 457 16.46 58.62 18.17
C GLN A 457 15.70 58.70 19.50
N LEU A 458 14.45 58.23 19.54
CA LEU A 458 13.66 58.15 20.77
C LEU A 458 14.35 57.28 21.82
N ARG A 459 14.84 56.10 21.44
CA ARG A 459 15.57 55.20 22.34
C ARG A 459 16.86 55.82 22.87
N ASN A 460 17.57 56.58 22.06
CA ASN A 460 18.78 57.29 22.47
C ASN A 460 18.47 58.40 23.48
N ILE A 461 17.34 59.10 23.35
CA ILE A 461 16.88 60.06 24.37
C ILE A 461 16.54 59.31 25.66
N GLN A 462 15.76 58.22 25.59
CA GLN A 462 15.41 57.43 26.77
C GLN A 462 16.64 56.92 27.53
N LYS A 463 17.67 56.46 26.81
CA LYS A 463 18.93 55.96 27.40
C LYS A 463 19.63 56.98 28.29
N LYS A 464 19.51 58.28 28.03
CA LYS A 464 20.10 59.34 28.86
C LYS A 464 19.46 59.41 30.25
N TYR A 465 18.22 58.96 30.39
CA TYR A 465 17.38 59.15 31.57
C TYR A 465 16.90 57.82 32.19
N LEU A 466 17.69 56.75 32.02
CA LEU A 466 17.39 55.48 32.67
C LEU A 466 17.62 55.57 34.19
N THR A 467 16.76 54.92 34.95
CA THR A 467 16.96 54.64 36.37
C THR A 467 18.05 53.59 36.56
N ARG A 468 18.47 53.35 37.81
CA ARG A 468 19.39 52.26 38.15
C ARG A 468 18.84 50.87 37.78
N THR A 469 17.52 50.73 37.66
CA THR A 469 16.85 49.49 37.22
C THR A 469 16.71 49.38 35.70
N GLY A 470 17.24 50.36 34.94
CA GLY A 470 17.17 50.37 33.48
C GLY A 470 15.83 50.81 32.91
N LEU A 471 14.92 51.35 33.73
CA LEU A 471 13.63 51.90 33.30
C LEU A 471 13.79 53.35 32.90
N PHE A 472 13.10 53.78 31.84
CA PHE A 472 13.08 55.17 31.44
C PHE A 472 12.24 56.01 32.41
N ASP A 473 12.83 57.07 32.98
CA ASP A 473 12.15 58.02 33.86
C ASP A 473 11.98 59.39 33.16
N PRO A 474 10.78 59.68 32.63
CA PRO A 474 10.52 60.92 31.90
C PRO A 474 10.56 62.17 32.80
N SER A 475 10.44 62.03 34.12
CA SER A 475 10.51 63.18 35.05
C SER A 475 11.91 63.81 35.09
N ARG A 476 12.94 63.02 34.77
CA ARG A 476 14.35 63.44 34.75
C ARG A 476 14.77 64.07 33.43
N ALA A 477 13.93 64.01 32.39
CA ALA A 477 14.25 64.55 31.08
C ALA A 477 14.20 66.08 31.08
N THR A 478 15.18 66.72 30.45
CA THR A 478 15.19 68.18 30.28
C THR A 478 14.04 68.64 29.40
N ALA A 479 13.58 69.90 29.59
CA ALA A 479 12.51 70.47 28.77
C ALA A 479 12.82 70.39 27.25
N THR A 480 14.09 70.60 26.87
CA THR A 480 14.56 70.46 25.50
C THR A 480 14.43 69.03 24.98
N ASP A 481 14.90 68.03 25.73
CA ASP A 481 14.80 66.63 25.31
C ASP A 481 13.34 66.13 25.28
N LYS A 482 12.48 66.61 26.18
CA LYS A 482 11.02 66.34 26.14
C LYS A 482 10.38 66.89 24.85
N ALA A 483 10.67 68.14 24.51
CA ALA A 483 10.17 68.76 23.29
C ALA A 483 10.64 68.01 22.02
N ILE A 484 11.92 67.62 21.99
CA ILE A 484 12.48 66.82 20.88
C ILE A 484 11.83 65.44 20.83
N TYR A 485 11.67 64.76 21.97
CA TYR A 485 11.04 63.45 22.06
C TYR A 485 9.60 63.48 21.54
N ASN A 486 8.76 64.39 22.06
CA ASN A 486 7.35 64.48 21.68
C ASN A 486 7.19 64.83 20.18
N ARG A 487 8.08 65.68 19.64
CA ARG A 487 8.11 65.97 18.20
C ARG A 487 8.45 64.72 17.37
N ILE A 488 9.51 64.00 17.72
CA ILE A 488 9.94 62.79 16.99
C ILE A 488 8.86 61.71 17.10
N LEU A 489 8.24 61.53 18.28
CA LEU A 489 7.17 60.56 18.51
C LEU A 489 5.95 60.86 17.63
N LYS A 490 5.53 62.13 17.55
CA LYS A 490 4.43 62.56 16.66
C LYS A 490 4.73 62.28 15.19
N GLU A 491 5.94 62.59 14.73
CA GLU A 491 6.39 62.31 13.36
C GLU A 491 6.44 60.80 13.07
N LEU A 492 6.91 59.99 14.02
CA LEU A 492 6.92 58.53 13.92
C LEU A 492 5.50 57.98 13.83
N LYS A 493 4.59 58.41 14.71
CA LYS A 493 3.19 57.97 14.69
C LYS A 493 2.53 58.27 13.34
N ALA A 494 2.71 59.48 12.82
CA ALA A 494 2.18 59.85 11.50
C ALA A 494 2.76 59.01 10.36
N THR A 495 4.05 58.67 10.42
CA THR A 495 4.71 57.81 9.43
C THR A 495 4.14 56.38 9.50
N TYR A 496 4.04 55.82 10.70
CA TYR A 496 3.52 54.48 10.91
C TYR A 496 2.03 54.34 10.55
N SER A 497 1.19 55.35 10.83
CA SER A 497 -0.22 55.34 10.38
C SER A 497 -0.32 55.21 8.86
N LYS A 498 0.50 55.97 8.11
CA LYS A 498 0.51 55.88 6.63
C LYS A 498 0.97 54.51 6.14
N MET A 499 1.99 53.94 6.77
CA MET A 499 2.45 52.59 6.46
C MET A 499 1.32 51.57 6.71
N ARG A 500 0.62 51.68 7.84
CA ARG A 500 -0.52 50.82 8.17
C ARG A 500 -1.66 50.95 7.15
N ASP A 501 -2.00 52.17 6.72
CA ASP A 501 -3.03 52.38 5.69
C ASP A 501 -2.67 51.69 4.36
N MET A 502 -1.38 51.70 4.00
CA MET A 502 -0.88 51.01 2.80
C MET A 502 -1.02 49.48 2.89
N THR A 503 -1.08 48.90 4.09
CA THR A 503 -1.25 47.44 4.28
C THR A 503 -2.66 47.03 4.69
N THR A 504 -3.52 47.95 5.17
CA THR A 504 -4.91 47.62 5.53
C THR A 504 -5.94 48.02 4.47
N ASN A 505 -5.72 49.11 3.74
CA ASN A 505 -6.73 49.70 2.86
C ASN A 505 -6.34 49.68 1.36
N SER A 506 -5.24 49.02 0.99
CA SER A 506 -4.80 48.98 -0.41
C SER A 506 -5.35 47.78 -1.16
N SER A 507 -6.23 48.03 -2.13
CA SER A 507 -6.68 46.99 -3.07
C SER A 507 -5.52 46.61 -4.00
N GLY A 508 -4.91 45.44 -3.77
CA GLY A 508 -3.98 44.80 -4.70
C GLY A 508 -2.49 45.08 -4.51
N THR A 509 -2.07 45.94 -3.57
CA THR A 509 -0.64 46.18 -3.27
C THR A 509 -0.18 45.67 -1.91
N ARG A 510 -1.11 45.28 -1.02
CA ARG A 510 -0.80 44.72 0.30
C ARG A 510 0.15 43.53 0.20
N ASP A 511 -0.23 42.52 -0.58
CA ASP A 511 0.55 41.29 -0.71
C ASP A 511 1.95 41.59 -1.28
N ALA A 512 2.06 42.54 -2.20
CA ALA A 512 3.36 42.96 -2.74
C ALA A 512 4.25 43.61 -1.67
N ILE A 513 3.67 44.41 -0.76
CA ILE A 513 4.39 45.01 0.37
C ILE A 513 4.79 43.94 1.37
N GLU A 514 3.83 43.14 1.85
CA GLU A 514 4.09 42.11 2.88
C GLU A 514 5.14 41.09 2.41
N ASN A 515 5.05 40.63 1.15
CA ASN A 515 6.04 39.70 0.58
C ASN A 515 7.39 40.35 0.25
N SER A 516 7.51 41.68 0.31
CA SER A 516 8.78 42.39 0.09
C SER A 516 9.59 42.60 1.37
N LEU A 517 9.01 42.32 2.54
CA LEU A 517 9.66 42.56 3.82
C LEU A 517 10.61 41.41 4.15
N SER A 518 11.84 41.75 4.51
CA SER A 518 12.77 40.81 5.15
C SER A 518 12.34 40.51 6.59
N THR A 519 12.95 39.50 7.22
CA THR A 519 12.78 39.26 8.67
C THR A 519 13.31 40.44 9.48
N GLU A 520 14.38 41.10 9.00
CA GLU A 520 14.91 42.34 9.59
C GLU A 520 13.85 43.47 9.55
N ASP A 521 13.16 43.62 8.43
CA ASP A 521 12.08 44.61 8.27
C ASP A 521 10.89 44.30 9.19
N ALA A 522 10.50 43.04 9.32
CA ALA A 522 9.46 42.60 10.24
C ALA A 522 9.83 42.93 11.70
N GLY A 523 11.05 42.61 12.12
CA GLY A 523 11.54 42.97 13.46
C GLY A 523 11.60 44.48 13.69
N ALA A 524 11.97 45.26 12.67
CA ALA A 524 11.95 46.72 12.74
C ALA A 524 10.51 47.25 12.90
N LEU A 525 9.53 46.67 12.17
CA LEU A 525 8.12 47.02 12.26
C LEU A 525 7.57 46.80 13.67
N ASP A 526 7.90 45.70 14.33
CA ASP A 526 7.47 45.42 15.71
C ASP A 526 7.96 46.49 16.69
N VAL A 527 9.24 46.88 16.57
CA VAL A 527 9.82 47.95 17.40
C VAL A 527 9.11 49.28 17.13
N ILE A 528 8.83 49.60 15.87
CA ILE A 528 8.12 50.84 15.49
C ILE A 528 6.67 50.82 16.01
N ALA A 529 5.99 49.69 15.92
CA ALA A 529 4.63 49.52 16.42
C ALA A 529 4.55 49.75 17.94
N GLY A 530 5.58 49.32 18.70
CA GLY A 530 5.68 49.62 20.13
C GLY A 530 5.70 51.12 20.44
N TRP A 531 6.36 51.93 19.60
CA TRP A 531 6.35 53.39 19.75
C TRP A 531 5.00 54.02 19.41
N TYR A 532 4.23 53.41 18.50
CA TYR A 532 2.94 53.95 18.07
C TYR A 532 1.95 54.12 19.24
N TYR A 533 2.02 53.23 20.23
CA TYR A 533 1.18 53.26 21.44
C TYR A 533 1.80 53.98 22.63
N SER A 534 3.00 54.54 22.47
CA SER A 534 3.70 55.29 23.54
C SER A 534 3.08 56.67 23.76
N TYR A 535 3.23 57.21 24.97
CA TYR A 535 2.70 58.53 25.36
C TYR A 535 3.77 59.63 25.26
N ASP A 536 3.30 60.87 25.15
CA ASP A 536 4.13 62.06 25.30
C ASP A 536 4.64 62.17 26.75
N ILE A 537 5.80 62.83 26.94
CA ILE A 537 6.53 62.89 28.23
C ILE A 537 6.81 64.30 28.74
#